data_AF-X1J1Q5-F1
#
_entry.id   AF-X1J1Q5-F1
#
_cell.length_a   1.000
_cell.length_b   1.000
_cell.length_c   1.000
_cell.angle_alpha   90.00
_cell.angle_beta   90.00
_cell.angle_gamma   90.00
#
_symmetry.space_group_name_H-M   'P 1'
#
loop_
_entity.id
_entity.type
_entity.pdbx_description
1 polymer ?
#
loop_
_entity_poly.entity_id
_entity_poly.type
_entity_poly.pdbx_seq_one_letter_code
_entity_poly.pdbx_strand_id
1 'polypeptide(L)'
;KELSTPRPQIALQIDPRSEKTVVFEITNFSALSGAGYPVFCYFEYDSEETHYTAVARALVKIVKCENWFKRTKPFWLGAAIILGVILVAFQLKRKGF
;
A
#
# COMPACT_ATOMS: atom_id res chain seq x y z
N LYS A 1 7.73 -14.62 -2.58
CA LYS A 1 8.41 -13.38 -2.20
C LYS A 1 7.32 -12.34 -1.96
N GLU A 2 7.07 -11.96 -0.71
CA GLU A 2 5.86 -11.20 -0.35
C GLU A 2 6.04 -9.68 -0.57
N LEU A 3 7.26 -9.19 -0.33
CA LEU A 3 7.71 -7.84 -0.62
C LEU A 3 8.87 -7.89 -1.62
N SER A 4 8.88 -6.95 -2.56
CA SER A 4 9.95 -6.83 -3.57
C SER A 4 10.35 -5.38 -3.76
N THR A 5 11.60 -5.15 -4.14
CA THR A 5 12.08 -3.84 -4.61
C THR A 5 12.74 -4.02 -5.98
N PRO A 6 12.57 -3.07 -6.91
CA PRO A 6 13.29 -3.07 -8.19
C PRO A 6 14.81 -2.93 -8.01
N ARG A 7 15.25 -2.30 -6.91
CA ARG A 7 16.66 -2.02 -6.62
C ARG A 7 17.04 -2.61 -5.26
N PRO A 8 17.39 -3.91 -5.20
CA PRO A 8 17.72 -4.59 -3.94
C PRO A 8 19.07 -4.17 -3.35
N GLN A 9 19.95 -3.57 -4.17
CA GLN A 9 21.26 -3.10 -3.75
C GLN A 9 21.48 -1.67 -4.26
N ILE A 10 22.02 -0.82 -3.39
CA ILE A 10 22.33 0.58 -3.70
C ILE A 10 23.74 0.85 -3.20
N ALA A 11 24.66 1.10 -4.12
CA ALA A 11 26.01 1.56 -3.78
C ALA A 11 25.98 3.08 -3.55
N LEU A 12 26.64 3.53 -2.48
CA LEU A 12 26.67 4.92 -2.07
C LEU A 12 28.01 5.24 -1.41
N GLN A 13 28.60 6.37 -1.79
CA GLN A 13 29.77 6.92 -1.12
C GLN A 13 29.29 7.90 -0.05
N ILE A 14 29.81 7.80 1.17
CA ILE A 14 29.51 8.72 2.27
C ILE A 14 30.83 9.36 2.69
N ASP A 15 30.87 10.69 2.69
CA ASP A 15 32.03 11.44 3.13
C ASP A 15 32.18 11.41 4.66
N PRO A 16 33.39 11.62 5.21
CA PRO A 16 33.59 11.65 6.66
C PRO A 16 32.64 12.62 7.36
N ARG A 17 31.94 12.13 8.40
CA ARG A 17 30.95 12.89 9.19
C ARG A 17 29.76 13.42 8.36
N SER A 18 29.49 12.84 7.19
CA SER A 18 28.32 13.19 6.39
C SER A 18 27.17 12.21 6.63
N GLU A 19 25.96 12.68 6.34
CA GLU A 19 24.73 11.89 6.37
C GLU A 19 24.15 11.80 4.97
N LYS A 20 23.67 10.62 4.58
CA LYS A 20 22.93 10.42 3.32
C LYS A 20 21.65 9.64 3.58
N THR A 21 20.54 10.16 3.07
CA THR A 21 19.26 9.45 3.04
C THR A 21 19.11 8.68 1.74
N VAL A 22 18.75 7.41 1.84
CA VAL A 22 18.47 6.54 0.69
C VAL A 22 16.98 6.28 0.61
N VAL A 23 16.36 6.63 -0.51
CA VAL A 23 14.95 6.35 -0.77
C VAL A 23 14.85 5.22 -1.78
N PHE A 24 14.09 4.19 -1.45
CA PHE A 24 13.81 3.07 -2.35
C PHE A 24 12.36 2.65 -2.22
N GLU A 25 11.83 2.09 -3.32
CA GLU A 25 10.45 1.62 -3.37
C GLU A 25 10.36 0.16 -2.91
N ILE A 26 9.36 -0.15 -2.10
CA ILE A 26 8.96 -1.51 -1.75
C ILE A 26 7.56 -1.74 -2.31
N THR A 27 7.45 -2.69 -3.22
CA THR A 27 6.18 -3.13 -3.81
C THR A 27 5.67 -4.36 -3.06
N ASN A 28 4.40 -4.33 -2.66
CA ASN A 28 3.71 -5.48 -2.12
C ASN A 28 3.27 -6.40 -3.26
N PHE A 29 3.81 -7.62 -3.32
CA PHE A 29 3.45 -8.62 -4.33
C PHE A 29 2.34 -9.56 -3.85
N SER A 30 2.45 -10.06 -2.62
CA SER A 30 1.52 -11.06 -2.07
C SER A 30 1.33 -10.97 -0.55
N ALA A 31 1.78 -9.87 0.07
CA ALA A 31 1.74 -9.70 1.51
C ALA A 31 0.30 -9.45 2.00
N LEU A 32 -0.10 -10.18 3.04
CA LEU A 32 -1.43 -10.16 3.60
C LEU A 32 -1.74 -8.79 4.22
N SER A 33 -2.88 -8.22 3.86
CA SER A 33 -3.35 -6.97 4.47
C SER A 33 -3.58 -7.14 5.98
N GLY A 34 -3.07 -6.19 6.77
CA GLY A 34 -3.18 -6.20 8.22
C GLY A 34 -2.02 -6.90 8.94
N ALA A 35 -1.20 -7.69 8.23
CA ALA A 35 -0.03 -8.33 8.79
C ALA A 35 1.20 -7.38 8.83
N GLY A 36 2.06 -7.63 9.81
CA GLY A 36 3.36 -6.97 9.95
C GLY A 36 4.46 -7.85 9.38
N TYR A 37 5.25 -7.30 8.47
CA TYR A 37 6.35 -7.99 7.81
C TYR A 37 7.68 -7.35 8.25
N PRO A 38 8.62 -8.13 8.79
CA PRO A 38 9.95 -7.62 9.08
C PRO A 38 10.71 -7.39 7.77
N VAL A 39 11.29 -6.20 7.63
CA VAL A 39 12.19 -5.82 6.55
C VAL A 39 13.58 -5.65 7.15
N PHE A 40 14.57 -6.26 6.50
CA PHE A 40 15.97 -6.20 6.91
C PHE A 40 16.75 -5.40 5.88
N CYS A 41 17.59 -4.48 6.35
CA CYS A 41 18.54 -3.74 5.55
C CYS A 41 19.95 -4.12 5.99
N TYR A 42 20.74 -4.60 5.05
CA TYR A 42 22.16 -4.90 5.25
C TYR A 42 22.96 -3.70 4.74
N PHE A 43 23.85 -3.19 5.59
CA PHE A 43 24.82 -2.17 5.26
C PHE A 43 26.18 -2.81 5.30
N GLU A 44 26.82 -2.90 4.15
CA GLU A 44 28.16 -3.43 4.00
C GLU A 44 29.07 -2.27 3.59
N TYR A 45 30.20 -2.12 4.27
CA TYR A 45 31.22 -1.16 3.91
C TYR A 45 32.61 -1.71 4.17
N ASP A 46 33.52 -1.37 3.28
CA ASP A 46 34.94 -1.67 3.44
C ASP A 46 35.64 -0.46 4.03
N SER A 47 36.45 -0.68 5.08
CA SER A 47 37.33 0.35 5.62
C SER A 47 38.72 -0.23 5.81
N GLU A 48 39.69 0.37 5.11
CA GLU A 48 41.08 -0.09 5.05
C GLU A 48 41.17 -1.53 4.54
N GLU A 49 41.27 -2.52 5.43
CA GLU A 49 41.34 -3.96 5.13
C GLU A 49 40.24 -4.77 5.82
N THR A 50 39.29 -4.12 6.49
CA THR A 50 38.22 -4.79 7.24
C THR A 50 36.87 -4.59 6.57
N HIS A 51 36.20 -5.70 6.30
CA HIS A 51 34.81 -5.71 5.84
C HIS A 51 33.87 -5.62 7.04
N TYR A 52 33.05 -4.58 7.07
CA TYR A 52 32.08 -4.36 8.12
C TYR A 52 30.67 -4.59 7.58
N THR A 53 29.84 -5.23 8.40
CA THR A 53 28.42 -5.44 8.11
C THR A 53 27.58 -4.98 9.28
N ALA A 54 26.57 -4.16 9.03
CA ALA A 54 25.55 -3.77 9.98
C ALA A 54 24.16 -4.18 9.45
N VAL A 55 23.29 -4.63 10.36
CA VAL A 55 21.93 -5.05 10.02
C VAL A 55 20.94 -4.16 10.74
N ALA A 56 20.08 -3.49 9.98
CA ALA A 56 18.94 -2.78 10.51
C ALA A 56 17.66 -3.59 10.27
N ARG A 57 16.77 -3.62 11.26
CA ARG A 57 15.46 -4.26 11.18
C ARG A 57 14.36 -3.23 11.33
N ALA A 58 13.43 -3.21 10.39
CA ALA A 58 12.20 -2.43 10.46
C ALA A 58 10.98 -3.37 10.37
N LEU A 59 9.87 -2.99 11.01
CA LEU A 59 8.61 -3.71 10.87
C LEU A 59 7.66 -2.87 10.01
N VAL A 60 7.24 -3.41 8.86
CA VAL A 60 6.33 -2.73 7.94
C VAL A 60 4.94 -3.35 8.06
N LYS A 61 3.93 -2.54 8.35
CA LYS A 61 2.54 -2.99 8.41
C LYS A 61 1.86 -2.72 7.08
N ILE A 62 1.30 -3.77 6.48
CA ILE A 62 0.53 -3.63 5.23
C ILE A 62 -0.87 -3.14 5.58
N VAL A 63 -1.19 -1.92 5.16
CA VAL A 63 -2.52 -1.32 5.34
C VAL A 63 -3.35 -1.64 4.10
N LYS A 64 -4.58 -2.15 4.32
CA LYS A 64 -5.53 -2.33 3.23
C LYS A 64 -6.00 -0.94 2.79
N CYS A 65 -5.74 -0.56 1.54
CA CYS A 65 -6.45 0.59 0.96
C CYS A 65 -7.95 0.31 1.06
N GLU A 66 -8.69 1.22 1.69
CA GLU A 66 -10.15 1.12 1.73
C GLU A 66 -10.65 1.05 0.29
N ASN A 67 -11.33 -0.04 -0.02
CA ASN A 67 -11.84 -0.27 -1.35
C ASN A 67 -12.85 0.83 -1.67
N TRP A 68 -12.63 1.63 -2.72
CA TRP A 68 -13.54 2.71 -3.15
C TRP A 68 -14.99 2.22 -3.22
N PHE A 69 -15.17 0.96 -3.59
CA PHE A 69 -16.46 0.26 -3.61
C PHE A 69 -17.17 0.15 -2.25
N LYS A 70 -16.42 -0.04 -1.16
CA LYS A 70 -16.99 -0.03 0.20
C LYS A 70 -17.46 1.37 0.59
N ARG A 71 -16.75 2.41 0.13
CA ARG A 71 -17.10 3.82 0.39
C ARG A 71 -18.33 4.28 -0.40
N THR A 72 -18.51 3.80 -1.63
CA THR A 72 -19.64 4.19 -2.50
C THR A 72 -20.86 3.28 -2.37
N LYS A 73 -20.74 2.11 -1.72
CA LYS A 73 -21.85 1.18 -1.48
C LYS A 73 -23.14 1.83 -0.95
N PRO A 74 -23.13 2.71 0.08
CA PRO A 74 -24.37 3.33 0.57
C PRO A 74 -24.98 4.31 -0.44
N PHE A 75 -24.15 5.00 -1.22
CA PHE A 75 -24.61 5.91 -2.27
C PHE A 75 -25.34 5.15 -3.38
N TRP A 76 -24.75 4.06 -3.88
CA TRP A 76 -25.38 3.19 -4.88
C TRP A 76 -26.66 2.53 -4.36
N LEU A 77 -26.69 2.15 -3.08
CA LEU A 77 -27.89 1.59 -2.45
C LEU A 77 -29.03 2.62 -2.39
N GLY A 78 -28.72 3.86 -1.99
CA GLY A 78 -29.69 4.96 -2.00
C GLY A 78 -30.23 5.27 -3.40
N ALA A 79 -29.35 5.34 -4.40
CA ALA A 79 -29.73 5.57 -5.79
C ALA A 79 -30.68 4.48 -6.33
N ALA A 80 -30.42 3.21 -6.01
CA ALA A 80 -31.27 2.09 -6.41
C ALA A 80 -32.67 2.16 -5.77
N ILE A 81 -32.77 2.54 -4.50
CA ILE A 81 -34.05 2.70 -3.80
C ILE A 81 -34.86 3.83 -4.42
N ILE A 82 -34.24 5.00 -4.65
CA ILE A 82 -34.90 6.15 -5.27
C ILE A 82 -35.43 5.78 -6.66
N LEU A 83 -34.61 5.11 -7.47
CA LEU A 83 -35.03 4.66 -8.80
C LEU A 83 -36.22 3.69 -8.73
N GLY A 84 -36.20 2.74 -7.77
CA GLY A 84 -37.32 1.83 -7.53
C GLY A 84 -38.63 2.57 -7.18
N VAL A 85 -38.55 3.56 -6.29
CA VAL A 85 -39.72 4.39 -5.91
C VAL A 85 -40.26 5.16 -7.11
N ILE A 86 -39.38 5.77 -7.92
CA ILE A 86 -39.78 6.49 -9.14
C ILE A 86 -40.48 5.55 -10.13
N LEU A 87 -39.95 4.34 -10.34
CA LEU A 87 -40.55 3.37 -11.25
C LEU A 87 -41.92 2.90 -10.76
N VAL A 88 -42.09 2.65 -9.46
CA VAL A 88 -43.38 2.28 -8.87
C VAL A 88 -44.38 3.43 -8.99
N ALA A 89 -43.96 4.67 -8.68
CA ALA A 89 -44.80 5.86 -8.83
C ALA A 89 -45.22 6.07 -10.30
N PHE A 90 -44.31 5.84 -11.24
CA PHE A 90 -44.60 5.92 -12.67
C PHE A 90 -45.60 4.84 -13.13
N GLN A 91 -45.46 3.61 -12.63
CA GLN A 91 -46.40 2.53 -12.92
C GLN A 91 -47.80 2.77 -12.33
N LEU A 92 -47.88 3.31 -11.12
CA LEU A 92 -49.15 3.67 -10.49
C LEU A 92 -49.84 4.81 -11.26
N LYS A 93 -49.09 5.84 -11.66
CA LYS A 93 -49.61 6.93 -12.49
C LYS A 93 -50.06 6.44 -13.88
N ARG A 94 -49.40 5.40 -14.43
CA ARG A 94 -49.78 4.79 -15.71
C ARG A 94 -50.99 3.86 -15.62
N LYS A 95 -51.29 3.29 -14.45
CA LYS A 95 -52.47 2.44 -14.22
C LYS A 95 -53.70 3.21 -13.73
N GLY A 96 -53.52 4.43 -13.21
CA GLY A 96 -54.58 5.31 -12.76
C GLY A 96 -54.84 6.48 -13.72
N PHE A 97 -55.23 6.18 -14.96
CA PHE A 97 -56.16 6.92 -15.83
C PHE A 97 -56.30 6.17 -17.15
#